data_AF-A0A7S1MR35-F1
#
_entry.id   AF-A0A7S1MR35-F1
#
_cell.length_a   1.000
_cell.length_b   1.000
_cell.length_c   1.000
_cell.angle_alpha   90.00
_cell.angle_beta   90.00
_cell.angle_gamma   90.00
#
_symmetry.space_group_name_H-M   'P 1'
#
loop_
_entity.id
_entity.type
_entity.pdbx_description
1 polymer ?
#
loop_
_entity_poly.entity_id
_entity_poly.type
_entity_poly.pdbx_seq_one_letter_code
_entity_poly.pdbx_strand_id
1 'polypeptide(L)'
;SYLHTSAAVTGPFLVVAPLSCAGNWIREAKRFVPHLSVAKLCGVSREREFCLEDDEIWYGMKDIIITTYETIASTADFFVRHCWSVVVLDEAHRIKNQASRAREV
;
A
#
# COMPACT_ATOMS: atom_id res chain seq x y z
N SER A 1 0.43 -3.38 15.35
CA SER A 1 -0.02 -3.96 16.63
C SER A 1 -0.67 -2.91 17.55
N TYR A 2 -0.07 -1.73 17.80
CA TYR A 2 -0.63 -0.75 18.74
C TYR A 2 -2.01 -0.14 18.35
N LEU A 3 -2.25 0.16 17.07
CA LEU A 3 -3.52 0.76 16.60
C LEU A 3 -4.73 -0.20 16.65
N HIS A 4 -4.50 -1.50 16.44
CA HIS A 4 -5.56 -2.51 16.46
C HIS A 4 -6.00 -2.82 17.89
N THR A 5 -5.06 -2.93 18.82
CA THR A 5 -5.34 -3.35 20.20
C THR A 5 -5.86 -2.22 21.09
N SER A 6 -5.47 -0.96 20.84
CA SER A 6 -5.80 0.16 21.75
C SER A 6 -6.79 1.18 21.17
N ALA A 7 -6.97 1.24 19.84
CA ALA A 7 -7.77 2.28 19.18
C ALA A 7 -8.93 1.75 18.32
N ALA A 8 -9.15 0.42 18.28
CA ALA A 8 -10.20 -0.23 17.50
C ALA A 8 -10.24 0.19 16.00
N VAL A 9 -9.11 0.60 15.44
CA VAL A 9 -9.00 0.91 14.02
C VAL A 9 -8.86 -0.40 13.26
N THR A 10 -9.97 -0.87 12.72
CA THR A 10 -10.01 -1.90 11.68
C THR A 10 -9.76 -1.24 10.32
N GLY A 11 -9.14 -1.97 9.38
CA GLY A 11 -8.62 -1.42 8.12
C GLY A 11 -9.65 -0.72 7.20
N PRO A 12 -9.23 -0.31 5.99
CA PRO A 12 -8.00 -0.73 5.31
C PRO A 12 -6.79 0.18 5.60
N PHE A 13 -5.61 -0.46 5.74
CA PHE A 13 -4.31 0.19 5.90
C PHE A 13 -3.55 0.21 4.58
N LEU A 14 -3.04 1.38 4.17
CA LEU A 14 -2.18 1.51 2.99
C LEU A 14 -0.72 1.73 3.39
N VAL A 15 0.18 0.94 2.84
CA VAL A 15 1.64 1.12 2.98
C VAL A 15 2.21 1.41 1.60
N VAL A 16 2.87 2.56 1.46
CA VAL A 16 3.59 2.95 0.24
C VAL A 16 5.08 2.87 0.53
N ALA A 17 5.78 1.97 -0.16
CA ALA A 17 7.21 1.74 0.04
C ALA A 17 7.95 1.58 -1.28
N PRO A 18 9.29 1.79 -1.32
CA PRO A 18 10.09 1.39 -2.47
C PRO A 18 9.90 -0.09 -2.82
N LEU A 19 9.99 -0.44 -4.11
CA LEU A 19 9.82 -1.83 -4.57
C LEU A 19 10.77 -2.82 -3.85
N SER A 20 11.99 -2.38 -3.53
CA SER A 20 12.98 -3.13 -2.76
C SER A 20 12.53 -3.42 -1.33
N CYS A 21 11.75 -2.52 -0.73
CA CYS A 21 11.27 -2.64 0.65
C CYS A 21 9.93 -3.39 0.75
N ALA A 22 9.13 -3.39 -0.32
CA ALA A 22 7.80 -4.02 -0.34
C ALA A 22 7.83 -5.51 0.09
N GLY A 23 8.84 -6.27 -0.36
CA GLY A 23 9.00 -7.67 0.06
C GLY A 23 9.32 -7.83 1.54
N ASN A 24 10.07 -6.89 2.13
CA ASN A 24 10.36 -6.89 3.56
C ASN A 24 9.12 -6.58 4.38
N TRP A 25 8.35 -5.56 3.98
CA TRP A 25 7.09 -5.20 4.61
C TRP A 25 6.11 -6.37 4.68
N ILE A 26 6.01 -7.20 3.64
CA ILE A 26 5.15 -8.40 3.66
C ILE A 26 5.64 -9.41 4.71
N ARG A 27 6.96 -9.67 4.77
CA ARG A 27 7.53 -10.61 5.75
C ARG A 27 7.30 -10.13 7.18
N GLU A 28 7.55 -8.85 7.41
CA GLU A 28 7.37 -8.26 8.74
C GLU A 28 5.91 -8.20 9.15
N ALA A 29 4.99 -7.85 8.23
CA ALA A 29 3.56 -7.88 8.50
C ALA A 29 3.11 -9.31 8.88
N LYS A 30 3.54 -10.33 8.13
CA LYS A 30 3.26 -11.73 8.48
C LYS A 30 3.87 -12.16 9.82
N ARG A 31 5.00 -11.59 10.23
CA ARG A 31 5.66 -11.88 11.51
C ARG A 31 5.00 -11.18 12.69
N PHE A 32 4.70 -9.90 12.56
CA PHE A 32 4.26 -9.04 13.68
C PHE A 32 2.73 -8.98 13.82
N VAL A 33 2.00 -9.16 12.73
CA VAL A 33 0.54 -9.13 12.68
C VAL A 33 0.01 -10.30 11.83
N PRO A 34 0.30 -11.56 12.21
CA PRO A 34 -0.07 -12.75 11.42
C PRO A 34 -1.59 -12.94 11.27
N HIS A 35 -2.39 -12.32 12.14
CA HIS A 35 -3.85 -12.34 12.10
C HIS A 35 -4.43 -11.35 11.09
N LEU A 36 -3.63 -10.40 10.60
CA LEU A 36 -4.05 -9.45 9.57
C LEU A 36 -3.71 -10.00 8.19
N SER A 37 -4.65 -9.86 7.28
CA SER A 37 -4.49 -10.26 5.89
C SER A 37 -3.74 -9.16 5.12
N VAL A 38 -2.72 -9.58 4.35
CA VAL A 38 -1.80 -8.65 3.67
C VAL A 38 -1.81 -8.94 2.17
N ALA A 39 -2.03 -7.91 1.37
CA ALA A 39 -1.95 -7.96 -0.09
C ALA A 39 -0.84 -7.05 -0.61
N LYS A 40 -0.18 -7.48 -1.68
CA LYS A 40 0.83 -6.70 -2.39
C LYS A 40 0.22 -6.23 -3.71
N LEU A 41 0.13 -4.92 -3.89
CA LEU A 41 -0.31 -4.28 -5.12
C LEU A 41 0.89 -3.54 -5.74
N CYS A 42 1.85 -4.31 -6.27
CA CYS A 42 2.98 -3.77 -7.04
C CYS A 42 3.34 -4.73 -8.17
N GLY A 43 3.57 -4.23 -9.38
CA GLY A 43 3.99 -5.07 -10.51
C GLY A 43 3.72 -4.43 -11.88
N VAL A 44 4.00 -5.20 -12.93
CA VAL A 44 3.60 -4.88 -14.31
C VAL A 44 2.08 -4.88 -14.44
N SER A 45 1.56 -4.16 -15.45
CA SER A 45 0.14 -3.86 -15.63
C SER A 45 -0.79 -5.05 -15.38
N ARG A 46 -0.42 -6.25 -15.86
CA ARG A 46 -1.22 -7.47 -15.76
C ARG A 46 -1.36 -8.03 -14.34
N GLU A 47 -0.31 -8.01 -13.53
CA GLU A 47 -0.38 -8.46 -12.12
C GLU A 47 -1.21 -7.48 -11.29
N ARG A 48 -1.08 -6.18 -11.61
CA ARG A 48 -1.89 -5.15 -10.99
C ARG A 48 -3.36 -5.28 -11.37
N GLU A 49 -3.68 -5.49 -12.63
CA GLU A 49 -5.06 -5.66 -13.12
C GLU A 49 -5.72 -6.85 -12.43
N PHE A 50 -5.02 -7.98 -12.31
CA PHE A 50 -5.52 -9.14 -11.56
C PHE A 50 -5.80 -8.84 -10.07
N CYS A 51 -4.94 -8.09 -9.39
CA CYS A 51 -5.18 -7.69 -8.00
C CYS A 51 -6.23 -6.57 -7.87
N LEU A 52 -6.44 -5.75 -8.89
CA LEU A 52 -7.48 -4.73 -8.90
C LEU A 52 -8.87 -5.35 -9.15
N GLU A 53 -8.93 -6.47 -9.89
CA GLU A 53 -10.13 -7.27 -10.12
C GLU A 53 -10.40 -8.31 -9.01
N ASP A 54 -9.47 -8.48 -8.07
CA ASP A 54 -9.63 -9.39 -6.94
C ASP A 54 -10.56 -8.78 -5.88
N ASP A 55 -11.83 -9.13 -6.01
CA ASP A 55 -12.93 -8.80 -5.10
C ASP A 55 -12.59 -9.09 -3.62
N GLU A 56 -11.76 -10.09 -3.30
CA GLU A 56 -11.38 -10.37 -1.91
C GLU A 56 -10.50 -9.26 -1.32
N ILE A 57 -9.71 -8.56 -2.15
CA ILE A 57 -8.93 -7.42 -1.70
C ILE A 57 -9.84 -6.28 -1.25
N TRP A 58 -11.01 -6.15 -1.87
CA TRP A 58 -11.87 -4.96 -1.79
C TRP A 58 -13.11 -5.12 -0.92
N TYR A 59 -13.64 -6.34 -0.72
CA TYR A 59 -14.75 -6.61 0.21
C TYR A 59 -14.34 -6.62 1.70
N GLY A 60 -13.23 -5.96 2.04
CA GLY A 60 -12.74 -5.86 3.42
C GLY A 60 -12.09 -7.13 3.95
N MET A 61 -11.69 -8.07 3.06
CA MET A 61 -10.97 -9.26 3.51
C MET A 61 -9.45 -9.06 3.60
N LYS A 62 -8.91 -7.92 3.11
CA LYS A 62 -7.50 -7.55 3.27
C LYS A 62 -7.35 -6.34 4.17
N ASP A 63 -6.64 -6.52 5.28
CA ASP A 63 -6.40 -5.46 6.26
C ASP A 63 -5.31 -4.48 5.79
N ILE A 64 -4.23 -5.01 5.20
CA ILE A 64 -3.05 -4.22 4.83
C ILE A 64 -2.76 -4.38 3.33
N ILE A 65 -2.70 -3.25 2.63
CA ILE A 65 -2.32 -3.17 1.22
C ILE A 65 -0.95 -2.50 1.13
N ILE A 66 0.02 -3.21 0.55
CA ILE A 66 1.38 -2.71 0.33
C ILE A 66 1.55 -2.42 -1.15
N THR A 67 1.92 -1.18 -1.48
CA THR A 67 2.12 -0.71 -2.86
C THR A 67 3.40 0.13 -2.98
N THR A 68 3.72 0.58 -4.20
CA THR A 68 4.87 1.47 -4.46
C THR A 68 4.45 2.83 -4.97
N TYR A 69 5.35 3.81 -4.86
CA TYR A 69 5.15 5.16 -5.37
C TYR A 69 4.80 5.18 -6.87
N GLU A 70 5.46 4.36 -7.68
CA GLU A 70 5.19 4.24 -9.11
C GLU A 70 3.77 3.71 -9.38
N THR A 71 3.32 2.78 -8.54
CA THR A 71 1.96 2.19 -8.64
C THR A 71 0.90 3.22 -8.23
N ILE A 72 1.13 3.97 -7.15
CA ILE A 72 0.25 5.09 -6.77
C ILE A 72 0.16 6.11 -7.91
N ALA A 73 1.30 6.52 -8.49
CA ALA A 73 1.32 7.53 -9.53
C ALA A 73 0.59 7.09 -10.81
N SER A 74 0.72 5.82 -11.20
CA SER A 74 0.10 5.29 -12.42
C SER A 74 -1.35 4.83 -12.26
N THR A 75 -1.80 4.60 -11.02
CA THR A 75 -3.18 4.16 -10.72
C THR A 75 -3.82 5.02 -9.64
N ALA A 76 -3.57 6.33 -9.65
CA ALA A 76 -4.02 7.25 -8.59
C ALA A 76 -5.54 7.26 -8.39
N ASP A 77 -6.31 7.25 -9.48
CA ASP A 77 -7.79 7.25 -9.44
C ASP A 77 -8.34 6.07 -8.64
N PHE A 78 -7.65 4.94 -8.67
CA PHE A 78 -8.03 3.77 -7.90
C PHE A 78 -7.89 4.02 -6.39
N PHE A 79 -6.75 4.54 -5.94
CA PHE A 79 -6.49 4.75 -4.52
C PHE A 79 -7.32 5.88 -3.92
N VAL A 80 -7.64 6.92 -4.70
CA VAL A 80 -8.45 8.06 -4.26
C VAL A 80 -9.94 7.68 -4.07
N ARG A 81 -10.43 6.68 -4.81
CA ARG A 81 -11.81 6.18 -4.65
C ARG A 81 -12.05 5.42 -3.35
N HIS A 82 -10.99 5.06 -2.61
CA HIS A 82 -11.08 4.26 -1.39
C HIS A 82 -10.74 5.11 -0.16
N CYS A 83 -11.49 4.91 0.92
CA CYS A 83 -11.20 5.51 2.22
C CYS A 83 -10.21 4.64 2.98
N TRP A 84 -9.05 5.20 3.32
CA TRP A 84 -8.01 4.51 4.07
C TRP A 84 -8.03 4.98 5.53
N SER A 85 -8.03 4.03 6.46
CA SER A 85 -7.96 4.35 7.90
C SER A 85 -6.61 4.95 8.27
N VAL A 86 -5.54 4.45 7.65
CA VAL A 86 -4.17 4.95 7.81
C VAL A 86 -3.38 4.76 6.53
N VAL A 87 -2.54 5.73 6.22
CA VAL A 87 -1.54 5.66 5.15
C VAL A 87 -0.14 5.77 5.78
N VAL A 88 0.72 4.80 5.49
CA VAL A 88 2.12 4.76 5.91
C VAL A 88 2.98 5.01 4.68
N LEU A 89 3.84 6.03 4.75
CA LEU A 89 4.77 6.37 3.68
C LEU A 89 6.20 6.03 4.14
N ASP A 90 6.76 4.97 3.58
CA ASP A 90 8.13 4.57 3.82
C ASP A 90 9.08 5.31 2.87
N GLU A 91 10.23 5.76 3.37
CA GLU A 91 11.17 6.62 2.63
C GLU A 91 10.52 7.87 2.01
N ALA A 92 9.63 8.53 2.76
CA ALA A 92 8.85 9.68 2.30
C ALA A 92 9.71 10.85 1.76
N HIS A 93 11.00 10.90 2.09
CA HIS A 93 11.95 11.85 1.52
C HIS A 93 12.04 11.74 -0.02
N ARG A 94 11.73 10.58 -0.61
CA ARG A 94 11.69 10.37 -2.07
C ARG A 94 10.63 11.20 -2.79
N ILE A 95 9.52 11.51 -2.13
CA ILE A 95 8.43 12.33 -2.70
C ILE A 95 8.96 13.72 -3.07
N LYS A 96 9.82 14.31 -2.22
CA LYS A 96 10.44 15.62 -2.48
C LYS A 96 11.32 15.62 -3.74
N ASN A 97 11.96 14.49 -4.04
CA ASN A 97 12.88 14.36 -5.18
C ASN A 97 12.19 14.07 -6.52
N GLN A 98 10.97 13.51 -6.50
CA GLN A 98 10.17 13.39 -7.74
C GLN A 98 9.62 14.75 -8.18
N ALA A 99 9.21 15.61 -7.24
CA ALA A 99 8.73 16.95 -7.55
C ALA A 99 9.82 17.86 -8.16
N SER A 100 11.09 17.67 -7.77
CA SER A 100 12.21 18.41 -8.37
C SER A 100 12.59 17.90 -9.77
N ARG A 101 12.42 16.61 -10.08
CA ARG A 101 12.64 16.07 -11.44
C ARG A 101 11.55 16.44 -12.45
N ALA A 102 10.36 16.85 -12.00
CA ALA A 102 9.28 17.30 -12.88
C ALA A 102 9.41 18.77 -13.35
N ARG A 103 10.46 19.49 -12.92
CA ARG A 103 10.69 20.92 -13.25
C ARG A 103 11.76 21.18 -14.31
N GLU A 104 12.30 20.15 -14.94
CA GLU A 104 13.18 20.29 -16.11
C GLU A 104 12.46 19.80 -17.37
N VAL A 105 11.59 20.67 -17.91
CA VAL A 105 11.14 20.66 -19.31
C VAL A 105 10.89 22.10 -19.75
#